data_AF-A0A8X7N900-F1
#
_entry.id   AF-A0A8X7N900-F1
#
_cell.length_a   1.000
_cell.length_b   1.000
_cell.length_c   1.000
_cell.angle_alpha   90.00
_cell.angle_beta   90.00
_cell.angle_gamma   90.00
#
_symmetry.space_group_name_H-M   'P 1'
#
loop_
_entity.id
_entity.type
_entity.pdbx_description
1 polymer ?
#
loop_
_entity_poly.entity_id
_entity_poly.type
_entity_poly.pdbx_seq_one_letter_code
_entity_poly.pdbx_strand_id
1 'polypeptide(L)'
;MAKGLRSKSKVAARRVKRTNPASIYKITAEQRIQKASDRLVALSKAPKISATSTQPLNNDDDADSDTNGDAAALMEQDGDDAAASSSIAAKVSTSGTRGSRRETWREARGWKARVGSKNNGKTKRRR
;
A
#
# COMPACT_ATOMS: atom_id res chain seq x y z
N MET A 1 -18.02 -37.08 -27.67
CA MET A 1 -16.88 -36.57 -26.88
C MET A 1 -17.19 -35.18 -26.34
N ALA A 2 -17.36 -35.01 -25.03
CA ALA A 2 -17.45 -33.69 -24.43
C ALA A 2 -16.11 -32.94 -24.56
N LYS A 3 -16.14 -31.61 -24.62
CA LYS A 3 -14.92 -30.80 -24.63
C LYS A 3 -14.41 -30.65 -23.19
N GLY A 4 -13.12 -30.94 -22.96
CA GLY A 4 -12.49 -30.75 -21.65
C GLY A 4 -12.37 -29.27 -21.23
N LEU A 5 -12.10 -29.03 -19.94
CA LEU A 5 -12.01 -27.69 -19.34
C LEU A 5 -10.99 -26.77 -20.05
N ARG A 6 -9.89 -27.36 -20.51
CA ARG A 6 -8.75 -26.71 -21.18
C ARG A 6 -8.86 -26.73 -22.72
N SER A 7 -10.00 -27.15 -23.28
CA SER A 7 -10.21 -27.16 -24.73
C SER A 7 -10.08 -25.75 -25.30
N LYS A 8 -9.19 -25.58 -26.29
CA LYS A 8 -8.86 -24.28 -26.92
C LYS A 8 -10.10 -23.51 -27.36
N SER A 9 -11.05 -24.19 -28.02
CA SER A 9 -12.30 -23.58 -28.49
C SER A 9 -13.16 -22.98 -27.36
N LYS A 10 -13.29 -23.70 -26.23
CA LYS A 10 -14.08 -23.24 -25.07
C LYS A 10 -13.35 -22.14 -24.29
N VAL A 11 -12.02 -22.23 -24.16
CA VAL A 11 -11.21 -21.17 -23.55
C VAL A 11 -11.27 -19.89 -24.38
N ALA A 12 -11.19 -19.97 -25.71
CA ALA A 12 -11.32 -18.82 -26.60
C ALA A 12 -12.70 -18.15 -26.45
N ALA A 13 -13.79 -18.93 -26.46
CA ALA A 13 -15.14 -18.40 -26.24
C ALA A 13 -15.30 -17.72 -24.87
N ARG A 14 -14.71 -18.28 -23.81
CA ARG A 14 -14.69 -17.65 -22.48
C ARG A 14 -13.88 -16.34 -22.48
N ARG A 15 -12.78 -16.27 -23.22
CA ARG A 15 -11.98 -15.05 -23.35
C ARG A 15 -12.80 -13.94 -23.98
N VAL A 16 -13.47 -14.21 -25.11
CA VAL A 16 -14.34 -13.23 -25.79
C VAL A 16 -15.41 -12.69 -24.84
N LYS A 17 -16.08 -13.58 -24.07
CA LYS A 17 -17.07 -13.18 -23.06
C LYS A 17 -16.50 -12.27 -21.96
N ARG A 18 -15.20 -12.37 -21.63
CA ARG A 18 -14.58 -11.57 -20.57
C ARG A 18 -13.93 -10.27 -21.08
N THR A 19 -13.56 -10.20 -22.36
CA THR A 19 -12.84 -9.06 -22.91
C THR A 19 -13.74 -8.07 -23.64
N ASN A 20 -14.89 -8.50 -24.16
CA ASN A 20 -15.81 -7.61 -24.86
C ASN A 20 -16.37 -6.54 -23.89
N PRO A 21 -16.22 -5.24 -24.18
CA PRO A 21 -16.71 -4.16 -23.31
C PRO A 21 -18.22 -4.21 -23.08
N ALA A 22 -18.99 -4.68 -24.05
CA ALA A 22 -20.44 -4.80 -23.93
C ALA A 22 -20.89 -6.03 -23.12
N SER A 23 -19.97 -6.89 -22.67
CA SER A 23 -20.35 -8.10 -21.94
C SER A 23 -20.64 -7.79 -20.47
N ILE A 24 -21.67 -8.46 -19.94
CA ILE A 24 -22.03 -8.37 -18.51
C ILE A 24 -20.84 -8.72 -17.60
N TYR A 25 -19.99 -9.68 -17.99
CA TYR A 25 -18.80 -10.05 -17.21
C TYR A 25 -17.79 -8.91 -17.10
N LYS A 26 -17.58 -8.16 -18.18
CA LYS A 26 -16.64 -7.05 -18.19
C LYS A 26 -17.20 -5.86 -17.40
N ILE A 27 -18.46 -5.51 -17.67
CA ILE A 27 -19.18 -4.42 -16.99
C ILE A 27 -19.21 -4.63 -15.48
N THR A 28 -19.62 -5.82 -15.03
CA THR A 28 -19.70 -6.12 -13.58
C THR A 28 -18.32 -6.11 -12.89
N ALA A 29 -17.27 -6.54 -13.59
CA ALA A 29 -15.91 -6.46 -13.06
C ALA A 29 -15.44 -5.01 -12.92
N GLU A 30 -15.71 -4.16 -13.92
CA GLU A 30 -15.36 -2.74 -13.89
C GLU A 30 -16.14 -1.98 -12.81
N GLN A 31 -17.43 -2.24 -12.66
CA GLN A 31 -18.25 -1.65 -11.60
C GLN A 31 -17.72 -1.97 -10.20
N ARG A 32 -17.25 -3.21 -9.95
CA ARG A 32 -16.63 -3.57 -8.67
C ARG A 32 -15.33 -2.80 -8.43
N ILE A 33 -14.52 -2.63 -9.47
CA ILE A 33 -13.26 -1.87 -9.39
C ILE A 33 -13.55 -0.40 -9.08
N GLN A 34 -14.55 0.20 -9.73
CA GLN A 34 -14.99 1.58 -9.47
C GLN A 34 -15.47 1.75 -8.03
N LYS A 35 -16.36 0.88 -7.55
CA LYS A 35 -16.80 0.90 -6.14
C LYS A 35 -15.63 0.81 -5.16
N ALA A 36 -14.64 -0.03 -5.45
CA ALA A 36 -13.45 -0.15 -4.62
C ALA A 36 -12.59 1.12 -4.65
N SER A 37 -12.38 1.73 -5.82
CA SER A 37 -11.64 3.00 -5.91
C SER A 37 -12.36 4.12 -5.18
N ASP A 38 -13.69 4.20 -5.28
CA ASP A 38 -14.48 5.25 -4.65
C ASP A 38 -14.40 5.14 -3.13
N ARG A 39 -14.49 3.91 -2.58
CA ARG A 39 -14.28 3.65 -1.15
C ARG A 39 -12.88 4.07 -0.69
N LEU A 40 -11.85 3.75 -1.46
CA LEU A 40 -10.47 4.13 -1.11
C LEU A 40 -10.28 5.65 -1.15
N VAL A 41 -10.88 6.33 -2.13
CA VAL A 41 -10.86 7.79 -2.22
C VAL A 41 -11.61 8.41 -1.03
N ALA A 42 -12.77 7.87 -0.66
CA ALA A 42 -13.52 8.33 0.51
C ALA A 42 -12.71 8.16 1.81
N LEU A 43 -12.10 6.98 2.01
CA LEU A 43 -11.21 6.71 3.15
C LEU A 43 -9.98 7.61 3.17
N SER A 44 -9.44 7.98 2.00
CA SER A 44 -8.29 8.89 1.92
C SER A 44 -8.62 10.33 2.31
N LYS A 45 -9.89 10.74 2.13
CA LYS A 45 -10.41 12.07 2.49
C LYS A 45 -10.93 12.12 3.92
N ALA A 46 -11.42 10.98 4.42
CA ALA A 46 -11.83 10.88 5.81
C ALA A 46 -10.65 11.23 6.72
N PRO A 47 -10.86 12.02 7.78
CA PRO A 47 -9.82 12.23 8.77
C PRO A 47 -9.38 10.86 9.27
N LYS A 48 -8.07 10.64 9.39
CA LYS A 48 -7.53 9.42 9.99
C LYS A 48 -7.92 9.45 11.46
N ILE A 49 -9.11 8.95 11.78
CA ILE A 49 -9.56 8.80 13.15
C ILE A 49 -8.55 7.84 13.77
N SER A 50 -7.69 8.37 14.63
CA SER A 50 -6.78 7.58 15.45
C SER A 50 -7.58 6.51 16.19
N ALA A 51 -6.98 5.35 16.38
CA ALA A 51 -7.59 4.08 16.78
C ALA A 51 -8.22 4.04 18.21
N THR A 52 -8.89 5.10 18.65
CA THR A 52 -9.40 5.28 20.02
C THR A 52 -10.80 5.89 20.12
N SER A 53 -11.58 5.96 19.04
CA SER A 53 -13.01 6.31 19.14
C SER A 53 -13.88 5.09 18.86
N THR A 54 -14.35 4.49 19.95
CA THR A 54 -15.47 3.56 20.01
C THR A 54 -16.71 4.23 19.39
N GLN A 55 -17.37 3.50 18.49
CA GLN A 55 -18.50 3.87 17.62
C GLN A 55 -19.71 4.49 18.34
N PRO A 56 -20.66 5.12 17.61
CA PRO A 56 -21.86 4.35 17.23
C PRO A 56 -22.48 4.62 15.83
N LEU A 57 -22.91 3.52 15.20
CA LEU A 57 -24.15 3.21 14.46
C LEU A 57 -24.60 3.98 13.17
N ASN A 58 -24.81 3.13 12.14
CA ASN A 58 -25.98 3.00 11.23
C ASN A 58 -26.15 3.92 10.00
N ASN A 59 -26.08 3.29 8.80
CA ASN A 59 -27.26 3.10 7.95
C ASN A 59 -27.09 1.90 6.98
N ASP A 60 -27.82 0.82 7.29
CA ASP A 60 -28.49 -0.22 6.47
C ASP A 60 -27.98 -0.56 5.06
N ASP A 61 -27.53 -1.80 4.84
CA ASP A 61 -28.33 -2.90 4.24
C ASP A 61 -27.39 -4.06 3.82
N ASP A 62 -27.42 -5.15 4.59
CA ASP A 62 -27.34 -6.57 4.17
C ASP A 62 -26.90 -7.40 5.37
N ALA A 63 -27.88 -8.11 5.94
CA ALA A 63 -27.72 -9.05 7.03
C ALA A 63 -26.89 -10.27 6.59
N ASP A 64 -25.84 -10.60 7.31
CA ASP A 64 -25.59 -12.00 7.66
C ASP A 64 -24.70 -12.15 8.91
N SER A 65 -25.05 -13.19 9.66
CA SER A 65 -24.62 -13.57 11.00
C SER A 65 -23.15 -13.99 11.08
N ASP A 66 -22.42 -13.55 12.11
CA ASP A 66 -21.77 -14.44 13.10
C ASP A 66 -20.75 -13.69 13.97
N THR A 67 -21.19 -13.35 15.18
CA THR A 67 -20.35 -13.07 16.35
C THR A 67 -19.68 -14.35 16.84
N ASN A 68 -18.37 -14.31 17.12
CA ASN A 68 -17.76 -14.90 18.33
C ASN A 68 -16.26 -14.58 18.47
N GLY A 69 -15.93 -13.79 19.51
CA GLY A 69 -15.03 -14.20 20.60
C GLY A 69 -13.51 -14.32 20.34
N ASP A 70 -12.78 -13.36 20.90
CA ASP A 70 -11.88 -13.55 22.05
C ASP A 70 -10.36 -13.24 21.89
N ALA A 71 -9.84 -12.68 22.98
CA ALA A 71 -8.48 -12.66 23.49
C ALA A 71 -7.42 -11.70 22.88
N ALA A 72 -7.32 -10.54 23.54
CA ALA A 72 -6.17 -10.07 24.31
C ALA A 72 -4.76 -10.05 23.68
N ALA A 73 -4.14 -8.87 23.64
CA ALA A 73 -2.86 -8.62 24.31
C ALA A 73 -2.53 -7.11 24.33
N LEU A 74 -2.57 -6.58 25.55
CA LEU A 74 -2.18 -5.26 26.00
C LEU A 74 -0.66 -5.07 25.81
N MET A 75 -0.22 -3.99 25.16
CA MET A 75 1.14 -3.46 25.35
C MET A 75 1.07 -1.95 25.50
N GLU A 76 1.12 -1.57 26.77
CA GLU A 76 1.38 -0.24 27.31
C GLU A 76 2.84 0.13 27.04
N GLN A 77 3.09 1.34 26.53
CA GLN A 77 4.41 1.96 26.63
C GLN A 77 4.24 3.47 26.82
N ASP A 78 4.47 3.88 28.06
CA ASP A 78 4.63 5.26 28.52
C ASP A 78 5.78 5.97 27.83
N GLY A 79 5.64 7.29 27.69
CA GLY A 79 6.68 8.19 27.22
C GLY A 79 6.19 9.63 27.10
N ASP A 80 5.72 10.19 28.21
CA ASP A 80 5.64 11.65 28.39
C ASP A 80 7.05 12.25 28.32
N ASP A 81 7.23 13.29 27.50
CA ASP A 81 8.11 14.39 27.84
C ASP A 81 7.73 15.63 27.01
N ALA A 82 6.99 16.51 27.67
CA ALA A 82 6.76 17.87 27.25
C ALA A 82 7.90 18.76 27.76
N ALA A 83 8.64 19.41 26.87
CA ALA A 83 9.38 20.63 27.23
C ALA A 83 9.65 21.49 26.00
N ALA A 84 9.02 22.66 25.99
CA ALA A 84 9.26 23.74 25.06
C ALA A 84 10.69 24.30 25.20
N SER A 85 11.37 24.54 24.08
CA SER A 85 12.32 25.65 24.02
C SER A 85 12.49 26.15 22.60
N SER A 86 12.00 27.37 22.41
CA SER A 86 12.18 28.23 21.25
C SER A 86 13.66 28.58 21.05
N SER A 87 14.28 27.98 20.05
CA SER A 87 15.36 28.61 19.30
C SER A 87 15.17 28.21 17.83
N ILE A 88 15.42 29.14 16.91
CA ILE A 88 15.18 29.00 15.47
C ILE A 88 15.52 27.58 15.01
N ALA A 89 14.49 26.80 14.66
CA ALA A 89 14.65 25.39 14.33
C ALA A 89 15.57 25.28 13.11
N ALA A 90 16.85 25.00 13.35
CA ALA A 90 17.76 24.60 12.29
C ALA A 90 17.06 23.46 11.56
N LYS A 91 16.86 23.60 10.25
CA LYS A 91 16.32 22.52 9.41
C LYS A 91 17.28 21.33 9.54
N VAL A 92 17.00 20.43 10.47
CA VAL A 92 17.72 19.17 10.63
C VAL A 92 17.40 18.35 9.39
N SER A 93 18.35 18.31 8.45
CA SER A 93 18.27 17.41 7.31
C SER A 93 18.38 15.98 7.83
N THR A 94 17.24 15.35 8.09
CA THR A 94 17.12 13.93 8.45
C THR A 94 17.49 13.00 7.29
N SER A 95 17.74 13.53 6.09
CA SER A 95 18.41 12.78 5.04
C SER A 95 19.92 12.83 5.24
N GLY A 96 20.48 11.79 5.85
CA GLY A 96 21.91 11.49 5.76
C GLY A 96 22.36 11.27 4.31
N THR A 97 23.68 11.20 4.08
CA THR A 97 24.24 11.01 2.73
C THR A 97 23.64 9.76 2.08
N ARG A 98 22.97 9.93 0.93
CA ARG A 98 22.36 8.83 0.15
C ARG A 98 23.43 8.06 -0.64
N GLY A 99 24.57 7.83 -0.02
CA GLY A 99 25.69 7.11 -0.60
C GLY A 99 25.52 5.60 -0.41
N SER A 100 26.05 4.83 -1.36
CA SER A 100 26.28 3.41 -1.12
C SER A 100 27.40 3.22 -0.08
N ARG A 101 27.38 2.13 0.71
CA ARG A 101 28.50 1.74 1.59
C ARG A 101 29.86 1.72 0.87
N ARG A 102 29.85 1.49 -0.45
CA ARG A 102 31.05 1.51 -1.28
C ARG A 102 31.58 2.92 -1.55
N GLU A 103 30.71 3.92 -1.62
CA GLU A 103 31.09 5.32 -1.84
C GLU A 103 31.69 5.92 -0.57
N THR A 104 31.06 5.66 0.59
CA THR A 104 31.60 6.10 1.89
C THR A 104 32.98 5.51 2.19
N TRP A 105 33.22 4.23 1.85
CA TRP A 105 34.54 3.59 2.00
C TRP A 105 35.60 4.17 1.05
N ARG A 106 35.21 4.62 -0.15
CA ARG A 106 36.14 5.27 -1.09
C ARG A 106 36.51 6.67 -0.61
N GLU A 107 35.54 7.44 -0.15
CA GLU A 107 35.77 8.76 0.44
C GLU A 107 36.70 8.67 1.65
N ALA A 108 36.47 7.71 2.55
CA ALA A 108 37.35 7.47 3.70
C ALA A 108 38.79 7.07 3.32
N ARG A 109 38.99 6.52 2.11
CA ARG A 109 40.31 6.18 1.56
C ARG A 109 40.88 7.25 0.62
N GLY A 110 40.23 8.41 0.50
CA GLY A 110 40.64 9.49 -0.41
C GLY A 110 40.52 9.14 -1.90
N TRP A 111 39.75 8.10 -2.24
CA TRP A 111 39.57 7.68 -3.62
C TRP A 111 38.38 8.41 -4.25
N LYS A 112 38.59 8.95 -5.46
CA LYS A 112 37.54 9.65 -6.23
C LYS A 112 36.26 8.81 -6.35
N ALA A 113 35.10 9.46 -6.25
CA ALA A 113 33.82 8.81 -6.52
C ALA A 113 33.81 8.20 -7.93
N ARG A 114 33.17 7.03 -8.11
CA ARG A 114 33.05 6.44 -9.44
C ARG A 114 32.02 7.24 -10.25
N VAL A 115 32.48 7.98 -11.24
CA VAL A 115 31.63 8.57 -12.27
C VAL A 115 30.91 7.43 -13.01
N GLY A 116 29.57 7.46 -13.05
CA GLY A 116 28.78 6.49 -13.81
C GLY A 116 28.25 5.28 -13.04
N SER A 117 28.03 5.38 -11.72
CA SER A 117 27.09 4.44 -11.08
C SER A 117 25.73 4.63 -11.76
N LYS A 118 25.29 3.63 -12.56
CA LYS A 118 24.02 3.68 -13.35
C LYS A 118 22.77 3.99 -12.52
N ASN A 119 22.90 4.06 -11.19
CA ASN A 119 21.82 4.35 -10.24
C ASN A 119 22.10 5.54 -9.29
N ASN A 120 23.11 6.39 -9.50
CA ASN A 120 23.47 7.48 -8.56
C ASN A 120 23.51 7.02 -7.07
N GLY A 121 24.17 5.88 -6.80
CA GLY A 121 24.26 5.32 -5.44
C GLY A 121 23.00 4.59 -4.95
N LYS A 122 21.89 4.56 -5.71
CA LYS A 122 20.67 3.84 -5.32
C LYS A 122 20.83 2.34 -5.52
N THR A 123 20.58 1.56 -4.47
CA THR A 123 20.55 0.11 -4.54
C THR A 123 19.47 -0.36 -5.52
N LYS A 124 19.83 -1.26 -6.45
CA LYS A 124 18.90 -1.84 -7.41
C LYS A 124 17.83 -2.59 -6.62
N ARG A 125 16.58 -2.10 -6.62
CA ARG A 125 15.45 -2.81 -6.01
C ARG A 125 15.31 -4.15 -6.74
N ARG A 126 15.60 -5.25 -6.04
CA ARG A 126 15.31 -6.59 -6.53
C ARG A 126 13.78 -6.70 -6.55
N ARG A 127 13.21 -6.86 -7.75
CA ARG A 127 11.87 -7.40 -7.92
C ARG A 127 11.98 -8.91 -7.90
#